data_AF-A0AAD4PXN1-F1
#
_entry.id   AF-A0AAD4PXN1-F1
#
_cell.length_a   1.000
_cell.length_b   1.000
_cell.length_c   1.000
_cell.angle_alpha   90.00
_cell.angle_beta   90.00
_cell.angle_gamma   90.00
#
_symmetry.space_group_name_H-M   'P 1'
#
loop_
_entity.id
_entity.type
_entity.pdbx_description
1 polymer ?
#
loop_
_entity_poly.entity_id
_entity_poly.type
_entity_poly.pdbx_seq_one_letter_code
_entity_poly.pdbx_strand_id
1 'polypeptide(L)'
;MSSRQDELKAQQPGEVENVDESLYPDLMGQFPILDAYTQLCFGFELPLDVDRDAVVSALRTGFNRLIEHIPWLGWQIGQRSGVRTAIPWPEDVARDLLYVKYCDETTQPMADLLGAGIPIGKLDGKELTPWPALPQPHGIVGPVPVLALQANFIKGGLILNLSSHHTMMDGTANFQVLKLLATVLAGDEIPAAELEQANRDRRGLIDLIPRSEALKDHSYLRRPPGYQFVFPASPPTWCYFKMPLTSLSKLAKTAQDPSRPVTEDDILHAFYWQRLCAVRLARGLPFDTVSKISRAIDGRMALGIPASYMGAQVYTAITRLPIGQVASLTLQQTAQVLRREFSQANTAWAIRSLATIIAREPDRSMLMYNGTHNGNTDIGATSSLNTNQTLPPSWGHLLGPCRFFRRSISAPIPGAFVVQSAEGGAIPILVCLPQDDLQALKKDSQWRQYTRCIG
;
A
#
# COMPACT_ATOMS: atom_id res chain seq x y z
N MET A 1 -5.46 31.62 -50.56
CA MET A 1 -6.49 30.60 -50.27
C MET A 1 -5.88 29.24 -50.62
N SER A 2 -4.92 28.76 -49.82
CA SER A 2 -5.09 27.80 -48.70
C SER A 2 -5.86 26.52 -49.06
N SER A 3 -5.14 25.51 -49.54
CA SER A 3 -5.32 24.12 -49.09
C SER A 3 -4.03 23.34 -49.42
N ARG A 4 -3.30 22.92 -48.39
CA ARG A 4 -2.36 21.81 -48.46
C ARG A 4 -2.69 20.92 -47.28
N GLN A 5 -3.25 19.75 -47.61
CA GLN A 5 -3.38 18.63 -46.69
C GLN A 5 -1.98 18.10 -46.42
N ASP A 6 -1.57 18.14 -45.16
CA ASP A 6 -0.37 17.47 -44.70
C ASP A 6 -0.66 15.96 -44.54
N GLU A 7 0.15 15.15 -45.21
CA GLU A 7 0.19 13.71 -45.08
C GLU A 7 0.74 13.32 -43.70
N LEU A 8 -0.16 12.94 -42.80
CA LEU A 8 0.16 12.13 -41.62
C LEU A 8 0.61 10.74 -42.11
N LYS A 9 1.93 10.52 -42.21
CA LYS A 9 2.51 9.17 -42.29
C LYS A 9 2.22 8.45 -40.98
N ALA A 10 1.22 7.57 -41.03
CA ALA A 10 1.02 6.53 -40.03
C ALA A 10 2.32 5.71 -39.89
N GLN A 11 2.90 5.70 -38.69
CA GLN A 11 3.90 4.70 -38.33
C GLN A 11 3.22 3.32 -38.43
N GLN A 12 3.80 2.46 -39.26
CA GLN A 12 3.46 1.03 -39.29
C GLN A 12 3.68 0.44 -37.89
N PRO A 13 2.87 -0.57 -37.48
CA PRO A 13 3.16 -1.30 -36.26
C PRO A 13 4.50 -2.01 -36.45
N GLY A 14 5.50 -1.58 -35.69
CA GLY A 14 6.78 -2.27 -35.62
C GLY A 14 6.56 -3.74 -35.26
N GLU A 15 7.31 -4.61 -35.90
CA GLU A 15 7.44 -6.02 -35.53
C GLU A 15 7.58 -6.11 -34.01
N VAL A 16 6.60 -6.74 -33.36
CA VAL A 16 6.71 -7.10 -31.95
C VAL A 16 7.83 -8.12 -31.91
N GLU A 17 9.04 -7.70 -31.52
CA GLU A 17 10.09 -8.63 -31.12
C GLU A 17 9.43 -9.67 -30.21
N ASN A 18 9.62 -10.94 -30.53
CA ASN A 18 9.07 -12.06 -29.77
C ASN A 18 9.84 -12.15 -28.44
N VAL A 19 9.68 -11.14 -27.58
CA VAL A 19 10.29 -11.08 -26.28
C VAL A 19 9.59 -12.14 -25.43
N ASP A 20 10.38 -13.06 -24.91
CA ASP A 20 9.87 -14.09 -23.99
C ASP A 20 9.23 -13.41 -22.78
N GLU A 21 7.89 -13.46 -22.72
CA GLU A 21 7.07 -12.86 -21.67
C GLU A 21 7.47 -13.36 -20.27
N SER A 22 8.07 -14.56 -20.17
CA SER A 22 8.57 -15.11 -18.90
C SER A 22 9.73 -14.32 -18.30
N LEU A 23 10.42 -13.52 -19.12
CA LEU A 23 11.54 -12.69 -18.70
C LEU A 23 11.13 -11.28 -18.26
N TYR A 24 9.83 -10.95 -18.27
CA TYR A 24 9.36 -9.65 -17.80
C TYR A 24 9.54 -9.51 -16.28
N PRO A 25 10.31 -8.51 -15.81
CA PRO A 25 10.42 -8.23 -14.39
C PRO A 25 9.18 -7.49 -13.89
N ASP A 26 8.91 -7.53 -12.57
CA ASP A 26 7.95 -6.63 -11.91
C ASP A 26 6.51 -6.64 -12.47
N LEU A 27 6.05 -7.77 -13.02
CA LEU A 27 4.71 -7.93 -13.61
C LEU A 27 3.58 -7.53 -12.67
N MET A 28 3.69 -7.86 -11.38
CA MET A 28 2.65 -7.58 -10.39
C MET A 28 2.44 -6.06 -10.16
N GLY A 29 3.43 -5.24 -10.50
CA GLY A 29 3.40 -3.78 -10.37
C GLY A 29 2.81 -3.03 -11.57
N GLN A 30 2.32 -3.73 -12.59
CA GLN A 30 1.97 -3.10 -13.88
C GLN A 30 0.57 -2.45 -13.94
N PHE A 31 -0.22 -2.51 -12.87
CA PHE A 31 -1.50 -1.79 -12.83
C PHE A 31 -1.28 -0.26 -12.87
N PRO A 32 -2.08 0.50 -13.64
CA PRO A 32 -1.92 1.95 -13.77
C PRO A 32 -1.96 2.72 -12.45
N ILE A 33 -2.83 2.33 -11.51
CA ILE A 33 -2.92 2.98 -10.19
C ILE A 33 -1.64 2.82 -9.35
N LEU A 34 -0.81 1.82 -9.66
CA LEU A 34 0.46 1.55 -8.97
C LEU A 34 1.62 2.37 -9.57
N ASP A 35 1.36 3.19 -10.61
CA ASP A 35 2.30 4.20 -11.13
C ASP A 35 2.53 5.39 -10.19
N ALA A 36 2.67 5.12 -8.91
CA ALA A 36 2.61 6.13 -7.87
C ALA A 36 3.48 5.75 -6.68
N TYR A 37 3.80 6.72 -5.84
CA TYR A 37 4.51 6.46 -4.60
C TYR A 37 3.59 5.95 -3.49
N THR A 38 4.04 4.92 -2.79
CA THR A 38 3.63 4.66 -1.42
C THR A 38 4.44 5.58 -0.50
N GLN A 39 3.76 6.42 0.28
CA GLN A 39 4.37 7.33 1.24
C GLN A 39 4.14 6.83 2.66
N LEU A 40 5.22 6.66 3.42
CA LEU A 40 5.19 6.17 4.80
C LEU A 40 5.97 7.11 5.72
N CYS A 41 5.35 7.61 6.77
CA CYS A 41 5.96 8.52 7.74
C CYS A 41 6.24 7.82 9.08
N PHE A 42 7.44 8.04 9.62
CA PHE A 42 7.96 7.49 10.87
C PHE A 42 8.36 8.64 11.80
N GLY A 43 7.85 8.64 13.03
CA GLY A 43 8.18 9.67 14.02
C GLY A 43 9.27 9.23 14.98
N PHE A 44 10.23 10.10 15.24
CA PHE A 44 11.30 9.93 16.24
C PHE A 44 11.33 11.17 17.16
N GLU A 45 11.31 10.95 18.47
CA GLU A 45 11.61 12.03 19.41
C GLU A 45 13.11 12.28 19.42
N LEU A 46 13.49 13.55 19.36
CA LEU A 46 14.88 13.97 19.43
C LEU A 46 15.02 15.03 20.52
N PRO A 47 16.19 15.10 21.21
CA PRO A 47 16.50 16.22 22.09
C PRO A 47 16.37 17.56 21.37
N LEU A 48 15.98 18.62 22.09
CA LEU A 48 15.81 19.96 21.51
C LEU A 48 17.13 20.55 21.00
N ASP A 49 18.24 20.14 21.60
CA ASP A 49 19.61 20.53 21.29
C ASP A 49 20.35 19.50 20.42
N VAL A 50 19.63 18.53 19.83
CA VAL A 50 20.23 17.53 18.93
C VAL A 50 20.96 18.22 17.77
N ASP A 51 22.15 17.72 17.46
CA ASP A 51 22.86 18.10 16.24
C ASP A 51 22.12 17.51 15.02
N ARG A 52 21.29 18.34 14.39
CA ARG A 52 20.49 17.95 13.22
C ARG A 52 21.38 17.61 12.02
N ASP A 53 22.55 18.24 11.88
CA ASP A 53 23.48 17.94 10.78
C ASP A 53 24.12 16.57 10.98
N ALA A 54 24.44 16.19 12.22
CA ALA A 54 24.87 14.83 12.55
C ALA A 54 23.78 13.79 12.22
N VAL A 55 22.51 14.09 12.51
CA VAL A 55 21.38 13.21 12.13
C VAL A 55 21.26 13.07 10.61
N VAL A 56 21.34 14.18 9.86
CA VAL A 56 21.32 14.16 8.39
C VAL A 56 22.50 13.37 7.82
N SER A 57 23.70 13.57 8.38
CA SER A 57 24.91 12.85 7.96
C SER A 57 24.79 11.34 8.17
N ALA A 58 24.26 10.92 9.32
CA ALA A 58 24.00 9.51 9.62
C ALA A 58 22.94 8.90 8.68
N LEU A 59 21.84 9.61 8.45
CA LEU A 59 20.81 9.19 7.48
C LEU A 59 21.38 9.04 6.07
N ARG A 60 22.18 10.02 5.61
CA ARG A 60 22.80 9.99 4.29
C ARG A 60 23.78 8.84 4.15
N THR A 61 24.63 8.63 5.15
CA THR A 61 25.61 7.54 5.18
C THR A 61 24.92 6.17 5.19
N GLY A 62 23.94 5.97 6.08
CA GLY A 62 23.18 4.72 6.17
C GLY A 62 22.42 4.43 4.89
N PHE A 63 21.76 5.43 4.31
CA PHE A 63 21.00 5.25 3.07
C PHE A 63 21.91 4.97 1.86
N ASN A 64 23.06 5.64 1.76
CA ASN A 64 24.05 5.34 0.73
C ASN A 64 24.60 3.92 0.87
N ARG A 65 24.93 3.47 2.09
CA ARG A 65 25.37 2.09 2.35
C ARG A 65 24.31 1.06 1.96
N LEU A 66 23.03 1.35 2.22
CA LEU A 66 21.93 0.51 1.77
C LEU A 66 21.87 0.42 0.24
N ILE A 67 22.02 1.55 -0.46
CA ILE A 67 22.07 1.59 -1.93
C ILE A 67 23.30 0.88 -2.48
N GLU A 68 24.46 0.97 -1.83
CA GLU A 68 25.67 0.24 -2.25
C GLU A 68 25.45 -1.29 -2.23
N HIS A 69 24.78 -1.79 -1.20
CA HIS A 69 24.44 -3.22 -1.10
C HIS A 69 23.24 -3.63 -1.95
N ILE A 70 22.33 -2.69 -2.27
CA ILE A 70 21.11 -2.95 -3.04
C ILE A 70 20.96 -1.85 -4.11
N PRO A 71 21.74 -1.89 -5.21
CA PRO A 71 21.88 -0.78 -6.15
C PRO A 71 20.58 -0.26 -6.76
N TRP A 72 19.62 -1.17 -7.01
CA TRP A 72 18.35 -0.82 -7.65
C TRP A 72 17.45 0.08 -6.79
N LEU A 73 17.72 0.23 -5.48
CA LEU A 73 17.02 1.23 -4.66
C LEU A 73 17.40 2.66 -5.04
N GLY A 74 18.64 2.86 -5.52
CA GLY A 74 19.13 4.16 -6.00
C GLY A 74 18.94 4.38 -7.49
N TRP A 75 18.06 3.61 -8.13
CA TRP A 75 17.73 3.70 -9.56
C TRP A 75 16.46 4.53 -9.79
N GLN A 76 16.06 4.65 -11.05
CA GLN A 76 14.83 5.31 -11.46
C GLN A 76 13.82 4.31 -12.06
N ILE A 77 12.55 4.67 -12.10
CA ILE A 77 11.51 3.99 -12.85
C ILE A 77 11.68 4.35 -14.32
N GLY A 78 11.71 3.33 -15.16
CA GLY A 78 11.65 3.46 -16.61
C GLY A 78 10.87 2.29 -17.20
N GLN A 79 11.15 1.99 -18.47
CA GLN A 79 10.53 0.87 -19.17
C GLN A 79 11.56 -0.01 -19.85
N ARG A 80 11.33 -1.32 -19.82
CA ARG A 80 12.04 -2.33 -20.63
C ARG A 80 11.01 -3.25 -21.27
N SER A 81 11.05 -3.41 -22.59
CA SER A 81 10.10 -4.25 -23.35
C SER A 81 8.62 -3.95 -23.03
N GLY A 82 8.27 -2.66 -22.85
CA GLY A 82 6.90 -2.24 -22.52
C GLY A 82 6.46 -2.53 -21.06
N VAL A 83 7.38 -2.94 -20.19
CA VAL A 83 7.13 -3.21 -18.77
C VAL A 83 7.82 -2.15 -17.92
N ARG A 84 7.09 -1.53 -16.99
CA ARG A 84 7.66 -0.57 -16.05
C ARG A 84 8.55 -1.30 -15.05
N THR A 85 9.79 -0.88 -14.92
CA THR A 85 10.79 -1.51 -14.04
C THR A 85 11.86 -0.50 -13.64
N ALA A 86 12.77 -0.89 -12.75
CA ALA A 86 13.91 -0.07 -12.38
C ALA A 86 14.98 -0.11 -13.48
N ILE A 87 15.47 1.06 -13.86
CA ILE A 87 16.61 1.24 -14.75
C ILE A 87 17.67 2.11 -14.06
N PRO A 88 18.96 1.94 -14.38
CA PRO A 88 20.02 2.76 -13.79
C PRO A 88 19.70 4.25 -13.86
N TRP A 89 20.11 4.97 -12.81
CA TRP A 89 20.03 6.44 -12.80
C TRP A 89 20.86 7.03 -13.95
N PRO A 90 20.44 8.12 -14.61
CA PRO A 90 21.21 8.70 -15.71
C PRO A 90 22.56 9.23 -15.23
N GLU A 91 23.65 8.96 -15.96
CA GLU A 91 25.01 9.33 -15.56
C GLU A 91 25.20 10.86 -15.44
N ASP A 92 24.57 11.62 -16.33
CA ASP A 92 24.70 13.08 -16.41
C ASP A 92 23.76 13.85 -15.47
N VAL A 93 22.99 13.15 -14.62
CA VAL A 93 22.01 13.77 -13.73
C VAL A 93 22.37 13.54 -12.27
N ALA A 94 22.56 14.62 -11.52
CA ALA A 94 22.83 14.54 -10.09
C ALA A 94 21.75 13.71 -9.37
N ARG A 95 22.22 12.74 -8.57
CA ARG A 95 21.34 11.85 -7.80
C ARG A 95 21.26 12.32 -6.35
N ASP A 96 20.17 13.00 -6.02
CA ASP A 96 19.82 13.28 -4.62
C ASP A 96 18.51 12.57 -4.26
N LEU A 97 18.60 11.66 -3.29
CA LEU A 97 17.51 10.78 -2.86
C LEU A 97 17.19 10.95 -1.37
N LEU A 98 17.88 11.86 -0.67
CA LEU A 98 17.61 12.23 0.71
C LEU A 98 17.36 13.73 0.80
N TYR A 99 16.10 14.09 0.94
CA TYR A 99 15.64 15.46 1.12
C TYR A 99 15.63 15.84 2.61
N VAL A 100 15.88 17.10 2.92
CA VAL A 100 15.83 17.62 4.29
C VAL A 100 14.92 18.84 4.32
N LYS A 101 14.00 18.88 5.29
CA LYS A 101 13.14 20.03 5.56
C LYS A 101 13.14 20.36 7.05
N TYR A 102 13.08 21.65 7.35
CA TYR A 102 12.91 22.18 8.70
C TYR A 102 11.48 22.72 8.81
N CYS A 103 10.65 21.97 9.51
CA CYS A 103 9.20 22.15 9.62
C CYS A 103 8.79 22.66 11.02
N ASP A 104 9.71 23.26 11.77
CA ASP A 104 9.50 23.76 13.14
C ASP A 104 8.33 24.74 13.28
N GLU A 105 8.03 25.49 12.22
CA GLU A 105 6.96 26.50 12.19
C GLU A 105 5.73 26.07 11.37
N THR A 106 5.83 24.99 10.59
CA THR A 106 4.77 24.51 9.69
C THR A 106 4.08 23.24 10.20
N THR A 107 4.74 22.48 11.08
CA THR A 107 4.24 21.23 11.65
C THR A 107 4.21 21.31 13.17
N GLN A 108 3.23 20.63 13.78
CA GLN A 108 3.10 20.61 15.25
C GLN A 108 4.31 19.95 15.92
N PRO A 109 4.69 20.38 17.14
CA PRO A 109 5.73 19.72 17.93
C PRO A 109 5.47 18.22 18.14
N MET A 110 6.54 17.43 18.27
CA MET A 110 6.45 15.97 18.42
C MET A 110 5.58 15.56 19.62
N ALA A 111 5.73 16.25 20.75
CA ALA A 111 4.94 15.99 21.96
C ALA A 111 3.43 16.19 21.73
N ASP A 112 3.05 17.23 21.00
CA ASP A 112 1.64 17.54 20.71
C ASP A 112 1.03 16.51 19.76
N LEU A 113 1.78 16.11 18.73
CA LEU A 113 1.39 15.04 17.82
C LEU A 113 1.13 13.74 18.61
N LEU A 114 2.07 13.33 19.47
CA LEU A 114 1.95 12.13 20.29
C LEU A 114 0.76 12.22 21.26
N GLY A 115 0.57 13.37 21.92
CA GLY A 115 -0.55 13.62 22.82
C GLY A 115 -1.91 13.56 22.12
N ALA A 116 -2.00 14.01 20.87
CA ALA A 116 -3.20 13.91 20.04
C ALA A 116 -3.44 12.50 19.46
N GLY A 117 -2.47 11.58 19.57
CA GLY A 117 -2.55 10.23 19.04
C GLY A 117 -2.15 10.10 17.56
N ILE A 118 -1.54 11.13 16.99
CA ILE A 118 -1.11 11.26 15.59
C ILE A 118 -2.28 11.21 14.57
N PRO A 119 -3.22 12.17 14.61
CA PRO A 119 -4.22 12.38 13.55
C PRO A 119 -3.58 12.54 12.18
N ILE A 120 -4.15 11.90 11.15
CA ILE A 120 -3.69 12.11 9.75
C ILE A 120 -3.82 13.57 9.30
N GLY A 121 -4.83 14.30 9.80
CA GLY A 121 -5.01 15.72 9.52
C GLY A 121 -3.92 16.64 10.06
N LYS A 122 -2.96 16.11 10.84
CA LYS A 122 -1.77 16.84 11.32
C LYS A 122 -0.49 16.46 10.58
N LEU A 123 -0.58 15.54 9.62
CA LEU A 123 0.54 15.08 8.81
C LEU A 123 0.33 15.50 7.35
N ASP A 124 0.56 16.77 7.03
CA ASP A 124 0.36 17.29 5.67
C ASP A 124 1.35 16.67 4.68
N GLY A 125 0.88 15.89 3.71
CA GLY A 125 1.73 15.25 2.70
C GLY A 125 2.43 16.26 1.79
N LYS A 126 1.87 17.45 1.56
CA LYS A 126 2.53 18.49 0.76
C LYS A 126 3.82 19.00 1.42
N GLU A 127 3.83 18.98 2.75
CA GLU A 127 4.99 19.38 3.54
C GLU A 127 5.93 18.19 3.73
N LEU A 128 5.40 17.06 4.22
CA LEU A 128 6.15 15.92 4.75
C LEU A 128 6.66 14.93 3.69
N THR A 129 6.21 15.04 2.44
CA THR A 129 6.61 14.13 1.37
C THR A 129 7.12 14.89 0.14
N PRO A 130 8.08 14.33 -0.62
CA PRO A 130 8.63 15.00 -1.80
C PRO A 130 7.69 14.96 -3.01
N TRP A 131 6.78 13.97 -3.06
CA TRP A 131 5.87 13.75 -4.18
C TRP A 131 4.48 13.32 -3.73
N PRO A 132 3.45 13.54 -4.57
CA PRO A 132 2.13 12.96 -4.37
C PRO A 132 2.17 11.45 -4.10
N ALA A 133 1.26 10.99 -3.23
CA ALA A 133 1.08 9.56 -2.98
C ALA A 133 0.04 8.95 -3.93
N LEU A 134 -0.01 7.62 -3.98
CA LEU A 134 -1.13 6.85 -4.54
C LEU A 134 -2.47 7.45 -4.08
N PRO A 135 -3.42 7.70 -5.00
CA PRO A 135 -3.52 7.19 -6.36
C PRO A 135 -3.01 8.14 -7.45
N GLN A 136 -2.32 9.24 -7.11
CA GLN A 136 -1.83 10.19 -8.10
C GLN A 136 -0.62 9.61 -8.83
N PRO A 137 -0.68 9.44 -10.16
CA PRO A 137 0.45 8.90 -10.89
C PRO A 137 1.61 9.88 -10.84
N HIS A 138 2.82 9.38 -10.62
CA HIS A 138 4.01 10.18 -10.81
C HIS A 138 4.35 10.32 -12.31
N GLY A 139 4.03 9.30 -13.09
CA GLY A 139 4.53 9.13 -14.44
C GLY A 139 6.00 8.71 -14.46
N ILE A 140 6.53 8.53 -15.67
CA ILE A 140 7.90 8.03 -15.93
C ILE A 140 8.81 9.09 -16.56
N VAL A 141 8.39 10.36 -16.56
CA VAL A 141 9.16 11.46 -17.18
C VAL A 141 10.12 12.06 -16.15
N GLY A 142 11.41 12.07 -16.50
CA GLY A 142 12.53 12.50 -15.65
C GLY A 142 13.25 11.30 -15.05
N PRO A 143 14.23 11.50 -14.16
CA PRO A 143 14.55 10.44 -13.22
C PRO A 143 13.46 10.39 -12.14
N VAL A 144 12.75 9.27 -12.11
CA VAL A 144 11.70 8.98 -11.14
C VAL A 144 12.24 7.98 -10.13
N PRO A 145 12.68 8.39 -8.94
CA PRO A 145 13.31 7.46 -7.99
C PRO A 145 12.51 6.19 -7.71
N VAL A 146 13.19 5.06 -7.62
CA VAL A 146 12.58 3.85 -7.05
C VAL A 146 12.26 4.07 -5.57
N LEU A 147 13.21 4.69 -4.86
CA LEU A 147 13.16 4.95 -3.42
C LEU A 147 13.75 6.32 -3.11
N ALA A 148 13.14 7.06 -2.19
CA ALA A 148 13.73 8.26 -1.61
C ALA A 148 13.32 8.43 -0.14
N LEU A 149 14.10 9.23 0.58
CA LEU A 149 13.85 9.63 1.96
C LEU A 149 13.64 11.14 2.04
N GLN A 150 12.76 11.58 2.95
CA GLN A 150 12.70 12.99 3.36
C GLN A 150 12.73 13.09 4.88
N ALA A 151 13.76 13.74 5.42
CA ALA A 151 13.90 14.04 6.82
C ALA A 151 13.21 15.38 7.14
N ASN A 152 12.10 15.35 7.87
CA ASN A 152 11.33 16.54 8.26
C ASN A 152 11.57 16.83 9.75
N PHE A 153 12.48 17.76 10.06
CA PHE A 153 12.74 18.16 11.45
C PHE A 153 11.59 19.02 11.97
N ILE A 154 11.12 18.70 13.17
CA ILE A 154 10.09 19.44 13.90
C ILE A 154 10.59 19.74 15.31
N LYS A 155 9.87 20.60 16.04
CA LYS A 155 10.19 20.87 17.45
C LYS A 155 10.12 19.57 18.26
N GLY A 156 11.26 19.17 18.83
CA GLY A 156 11.41 17.95 19.65
C GLY A 156 11.41 16.63 18.87
N GLY A 157 11.65 16.63 17.55
CA GLY A 157 11.70 15.37 16.81
C GLY A 157 11.98 15.45 15.31
N LEU A 158 11.88 14.29 14.69
CA LEU A 158 12.01 14.07 13.25
C LEU A 158 10.83 13.23 12.76
N ILE A 159 10.23 13.63 11.64
CA ILE A 159 9.34 12.78 10.85
C ILE A 159 10.11 12.36 9.60
N LEU A 160 10.57 11.11 9.57
CA LEU A 160 11.20 10.53 8.38
C LEU A 160 10.12 10.00 7.45
N ASN A 161 10.14 10.40 6.18
CA ASN A 161 9.27 9.85 5.16
C ASN A 161 10.06 8.90 4.25
N LEU A 162 9.49 7.73 3.96
CA LEU A 162 9.93 6.80 2.91
C LEU A 162 8.97 6.93 1.73
N SER A 163 9.50 7.31 0.57
CA SER A 163 8.81 7.29 -0.72
C SER A 163 9.29 6.09 -1.52
N SER A 164 8.42 5.09 -1.72
CA SER A 164 8.74 3.93 -2.57
C SER A 164 7.77 3.82 -3.73
N HIS A 165 8.29 3.63 -4.94
CA HIS A 165 7.45 3.55 -6.12
C HIS A 165 6.72 2.20 -6.17
N HIS A 166 5.39 2.22 -6.20
CA HIS A 166 4.57 1.04 -5.93
C HIS A 166 4.65 -0.03 -7.03
N THR A 167 5.04 0.34 -8.26
CA THR A 167 5.41 -0.64 -9.30
C THR A 167 6.51 -1.60 -8.84
N MET A 168 7.50 -1.09 -8.11
CA MET A 168 8.67 -1.88 -7.71
C MET A 168 8.47 -2.59 -6.39
N MET A 169 7.69 -2.00 -5.49
CA MET A 169 7.63 -2.38 -4.08
C MET A 169 6.21 -2.34 -3.54
N ASP A 170 5.83 -3.37 -2.80
CA ASP A 170 4.59 -3.40 -2.01
C ASP A 170 4.84 -3.07 -0.53
N GLY A 171 3.77 -3.12 0.27
CA GLY A 171 3.85 -2.87 1.71
C GLY A 171 4.88 -3.78 2.42
N THR A 172 4.92 -5.07 2.06
CA THR A 172 5.90 -6.02 2.60
C THR A 172 7.33 -5.60 2.31
N ALA A 173 7.62 -5.25 1.06
CA ALA A 173 8.94 -4.76 0.65
C ALA A 173 9.33 -3.48 1.39
N ASN A 174 8.37 -2.59 1.68
CA ASN A 174 8.64 -1.38 2.46
C ASN A 174 9.08 -1.71 3.88
N PHE A 175 8.41 -2.63 4.58
CA PHE A 175 8.86 -3.07 5.90
C PHE A 175 10.28 -3.67 5.87
N GLN A 176 10.61 -4.39 4.80
CA GLN A 176 11.96 -4.90 4.61
C GLN A 176 12.99 -3.77 4.44
N VAL A 177 12.71 -2.75 3.62
CA VAL A 177 13.59 -1.55 3.52
C VAL A 177 13.81 -0.93 4.89
N LEU A 178 12.76 -0.75 5.68
CA LEU A 178 12.86 -0.12 7.00
C LEU A 178 13.73 -0.95 7.95
N LYS A 179 13.58 -2.27 7.93
CA LYS A 179 14.43 -3.18 8.70
C LYS A 179 15.89 -3.02 8.32
N LEU A 180 16.20 -3.07 7.03
CA LEU A 180 17.57 -2.96 6.54
C LEU A 180 18.17 -1.58 6.80
N LEU A 181 17.38 -0.51 6.64
CA LEU A 181 17.79 0.85 6.95
C LEU A 181 18.10 1.03 8.44
N ALA A 182 17.26 0.48 9.33
CA ALA A 182 17.53 0.51 10.77
C ALA A 182 18.80 -0.27 11.14
N THR A 183 19.04 -1.42 10.51
CA THR A 183 20.28 -2.22 10.69
C THR A 183 21.52 -1.39 10.36
N VAL A 184 21.58 -0.76 9.17
CA VAL A 184 22.76 0.04 8.79
C VAL A 184 22.92 1.30 9.62
N LEU A 185 21.82 1.92 10.08
CA LEU A 185 21.85 3.09 10.99
C LEU A 185 22.30 2.71 12.41
N ALA A 186 22.08 1.48 12.84
CA ALA A 186 22.63 0.94 14.08
C ALA A 186 24.15 0.64 13.98
N GLY A 187 24.71 0.65 12.76
CA GLY A 187 26.11 0.30 12.49
C GLY A 187 26.31 -1.18 12.17
N ASP A 188 25.25 -1.98 12.19
CA ASP A 188 25.30 -3.42 11.95
C ASP A 188 25.46 -3.75 10.45
N GLU A 189 25.90 -4.98 10.17
CA GLU A 189 25.94 -5.52 8.81
C GLU A 189 24.60 -6.12 8.42
N ILE A 190 24.20 -5.95 7.15
CA ILE A 190 22.99 -6.58 6.63
C ILE A 190 23.26 -8.09 6.47
N PRO A 191 22.40 -8.97 7.01
CA PRO A 191 22.58 -10.42 6.86
C PRO A 191 22.62 -10.84 5.39
N ALA A 192 23.54 -11.74 5.04
CA ALA A 192 23.75 -12.19 3.66
C ALA A 192 22.48 -12.76 3.00
N ALA A 193 21.69 -13.55 3.75
CA ALA A 193 20.42 -14.10 3.24
C ALA A 193 19.38 -13.00 2.93
N GLU A 194 19.38 -11.90 3.66
CA GLU A 194 18.51 -10.75 3.38
C GLU A 194 18.99 -10.03 2.12
N LEU A 195 20.30 -9.83 1.95
CA LEU A 195 20.89 -9.23 0.74
C LEU A 195 20.64 -10.06 -0.51
N GLU A 196 20.71 -11.38 -0.40
CA GLU A 196 20.39 -12.30 -1.50
C GLU A 196 18.96 -12.08 -1.98
N GLN A 197 17.99 -12.02 -1.07
CA GLN A 197 16.59 -11.83 -1.45
C GLN A 197 16.27 -10.38 -1.89
N ALA A 198 16.99 -9.40 -1.35
CA ALA A 198 16.90 -8.00 -1.76
C ALA A 198 17.38 -7.78 -3.21
N ASN A 199 18.40 -8.53 -3.64
CA ASN A 199 18.98 -8.47 -4.99
C ASN A 199 18.55 -9.62 -5.89
N ARG A 200 17.56 -10.42 -5.47
CA ARG A 200 17.06 -11.56 -6.24
C ARG A 200 16.64 -11.12 -7.63
N ASP A 201 17.06 -11.88 -8.64
CA ASP A 201 16.60 -11.65 -10.02
C ASP A 201 15.07 -11.76 -10.07
N ARG A 202 14.47 -10.75 -10.68
CA ARG A 202 13.01 -10.61 -10.76
C ARG A 202 12.45 -11.24 -12.04
N ARG A 203 13.31 -11.53 -13.02
CA ARG A 203 12.94 -12.21 -14.27
C ARG A 203 12.67 -13.68 -13.99
N GLY A 204 11.59 -14.22 -14.54
CA GLY A 204 11.18 -15.60 -14.30
C GLY A 204 10.87 -15.94 -12.84
N LEU A 205 10.72 -14.94 -11.95
CA LEU A 205 10.40 -15.19 -10.54
C LEU A 205 9.04 -15.89 -10.36
N ILE A 206 8.10 -15.59 -11.25
CA ILE A 206 6.80 -16.23 -11.31
C ILE A 206 6.71 -17.01 -12.61
N ASP A 207 6.63 -18.33 -12.51
CA ASP A 207 6.43 -19.19 -13.67
C ASP A 207 5.08 -18.88 -14.33
N LEU A 208 5.10 -18.34 -15.54
CA LEU A 208 3.87 -18.10 -16.29
C LEU A 208 3.22 -19.44 -16.69
N ILE A 209 1.89 -19.45 -16.79
CA ILE A 209 1.13 -20.65 -17.15
C ILE A 209 1.13 -20.82 -18.67
N PRO A 210 1.52 -21.97 -19.24
CA PRO A 210 1.52 -22.21 -20.69
C PRO A 210 0.19 -21.90 -21.36
N ARG A 211 0.19 -21.52 -22.65
CA ARG A 211 -1.05 -21.23 -23.40
C ARG A 211 -1.98 -22.44 -23.55
N SER A 212 -1.46 -23.66 -23.37
CA SER A 212 -2.21 -24.92 -23.38
C SER A 212 -2.98 -25.19 -22.09
N GLU A 213 -2.70 -24.47 -21.01
CA GLU A 213 -3.30 -24.68 -19.69
C GLU A 213 -4.34 -23.60 -19.37
N ALA A 214 -5.34 -23.96 -18.56
CA ALA A 214 -6.39 -23.04 -18.14
C ALA A 214 -5.89 -22.04 -17.08
N LEU A 215 -6.30 -20.78 -17.25
CA LEU A 215 -6.07 -19.71 -16.28
C LEU A 215 -7.29 -19.54 -15.38
N LYS A 216 -7.08 -19.08 -14.15
CA LYS A 216 -8.17 -18.51 -13.36
C LYS A 216 -8.72 -17.28 -14.08
N ASP A 217 -10.05 -17.16 -14.11
CA ASP A 217 -10.71 -15.99 -14.70
C ASP A 217 -10.38 -14.72 -13.90
N HIS A 218 -9.77 -13.76 -14.60
CA HIS A 218 -9.51 -12.41 -14.12
C HIS A 218 -10.03 -11.33 -15.08
N SER A 219 -10.98 -11.67 -15.95
CA SER A 219 -11.59 -10.73 -16.90
C SER A 219 -12.11 -9.46 -16.22
N TYR A 220 -12.56 -9.56 -14.96
CA TYR A 220 -13.00 -8.43 -14.13
C TYR A 220 -11.91 -7.39 -13.83
N LEU A 221 -10.62 -7.72 -14.04
CA LEU A 221 -9.50 -6.79 -13.90
C LEU A 221 -9.26 -5.96 -15.16
N ARG A 222 -9.85 -6.32 -16.31
CA ARG A 222 -9.81 -5.49 -17.51
C ARG A 222 -10.94 -4.48 -17.47
N ARG A 223 -10.66 -3.22 -17.77
CA ARG A 223 -11.68 -2.16 -17.84
C ARG A 223 -12.75 -2.53 -18.88
N PRO A 224 -14.03 -2.65 -18.49
CA PRO A 224 -15.07 -2.96 -19.45
C PRO A 224 -15.30 -1.77 -20.41
N PRO A 225 -15.73 -2.04 -21.67
CA PRO A 225 -16.07 -0.97 -22.62
C PRO A 225 -17.10 0.00 -22.03
N GLY A 226 -16.87 1.30 -22.20
CA GLY A 226 -17.76 2.35 -21.70
C GLY A 226 -17.79 2.53 -20.18
N TYR A 227 -16.88 1.89 -19.42
CA TYR A 227 -16.81 2.05 -17.98
C TYR A 227 -16.63 3.52 -17.58
N GLN A 228 -17.49 3.98 -16.68
CA GLN A 228 -17.36 5.27 -16.00
C GLN A 228 -17.09 5.04 -14.52
N PHE A 229 -16.16 5.83 -13.97
CA PHE A 229 -15.89 5.79 -12.54
C PHE A 229 -17.11 6.27 -11.76
N VAL A 230 -17.52 5.47 -10.78
CA VAL A 230 -18.59 5.85 -9.85
C VAL A 230 -17.95 6.56 -8.67
N PHE A 231 -18.05 7.87 -8.67
CA PHE A 231 -17.53 8.72 -7.61
C PHE A 231 -18.42 8.67 -6.36
N PRO A 232 -17.84 8.87 -5.17
CA PRO A 232 -18.60 8.93 -3.93
C PRO A 232 -19.57 10.14 -3.92
N ALA A 233 -20.73 9.97 -3.30
CA ALA A 233 -21.79 10.98 -3.23
C ALA A 233 -21.42 12.21 -2.38
N SER A 234 -20.44 12.07 -1.48
CA SER A 234 -19.84 13.17 -0.72
C SER A 234 -18.31 13.09 -0.73
N PRO A 235 -17.60 14.21 -0.47
CA PRO A 235 -16.16 14.24 -0.51
C PRO A 235 -15.54 13.14 0.38
N PRO A 236 -14.65 12.30 -0.16
CA PRO A 236 -13.98 11.27 0.60
C PRO A 236 -12.91 11.86 1.53
N THR A 237 -12.95 11.46 2.80
CA THR A 237 -12.09 12.01 3.87
C THR A 237 -11.31 10.91 4.55
N TRP A 238 -10.00 11.12 4.72
CA TRP A 238 -9.13 10.25 5.50
C TRP A 238 -9.39 10.40 7.01
N CYS A 239 -9.40 9.30 7.75
CA CYS A 239 -9.62 9.30 9.19
C CYS A 239 -8.94 8.10 9.84
N TYR A 240 -8.30 8.35 10.99
CA TYR A 240 -7.77 7.27 11.83
C TYR A 240 -8.74 6.90 12.95
N PHE A 241 -8.86 5.60 13.17
CA PHE A 241 -9.36 5.00 14.39
C PHE A 241 -8.23 4.23 15.08
N LYS A 242 -8.25 4.15 16.41
CA LYS A 242 -7.40 3.27 17.21
C LYS A 242 -8.26 2.20 17.87
N MET A 243 -7.91 0.94 17.67
CA MET A 243 -8.54 -0.20 18.31
C MET A 243 -7.58 -0.80 19.34
N PRO A 244 -7.85 -0.74 20.65
CA PRO A 244 -7.02 -1.43 21.64
C PRO A 244 -6.88 -2.91 21.30
N LEU A 245 -5.70 -3.52 21.52
CA LEU A 245 -5.50 -4.95 21.28
C LEU A 245 -6.50 -5.81 22.07
N THR A 246 -6.80 -5.42 23.30
CA THR A 246 -7.82 -6.08 24.13
C THR A 246 -9.23 -5.99 23.55
N SER A 247 -9.56 -4.93 22.81
CA SER A 247 -10.83 -4.81 22.09
C SER A 247 -10.90 -5.81 20.94
N LEU A 248 -9.82 -5.98 20.18
CA LEU A 248 -9.78 -6.98 19.11
C LEU A 248 -9.92 -8.39 19.67
N SER A 249 -9.17 -8.74 20.72
CA SER A 249 -9.29 -10.07 21.33
C SER A 249 -10.68 -10.32 21.93
N LYS A 250 -11.34 -9.30 22.49
CA LYS A 250 -12.73 -9.40 22.95
C LYS A 250 -13.70 -9.65 21.79
N LEU A 251 -13.54 -8.90 20.70
CA LEU A 251 -14.34 -9.06 19.49
C LEU A 251 -14.10 -10.42 18.85
N ALA A 252 -12.86 -10.90 18.83
CA ALA A 252 -12.50 -12.19 18.26
C ALA A 252 -13.23 -13.33 18.97
N LYS A 253 -13.32 -13.30 20.30
CA LYS A 253 -14.02 -14.30 21.11
C LYS A 253 -15.51 -14.42 20.78
N THR A 254 -16.16 -13.37 20.31
CA THR A 254 -17.60 -13.44 19.94
C THR A 254 -17.85 -14.10 18.59
N ALA A 255 -16.79 -14.32 17.80
CA ALA A 255 -16.86 -14.87 16.45
C ALA A 255 -16.07 -16.19 16.29
N GLN A 256 -15.69 -16.85 17.40
CA GLN A 256 -14.98 -18.12 17.36
C GLN A 256 -15.89 -19.30 17.05
N ASP A 257 -15.41 -20.18 16.17
CA ASP A 257 -16.02 -21.48 15.85
C ASP A 257 -14.89 -22.48 15.60
N PRO A 258 -14.66 -23.43 16.52
CA PRO A 258 -13.58 -24.41 16.39
C PRO A 258 -13.68 -25.27 15.12
N SER A 259 -14.88 -25.44 14.56
CA SER A 259 -15.08 -26.24 13.34
C SER A 259 -14.64 -25.51 12.06
N ARG A 260 -14.62 -24.17 12.10
CA ARG A 260 -14.31 -23.29 10.97
C ARG A 260 -13.54 -22.07 11.47
N PRO A 261 -12.23 -22.24 11.75
CA PRO A 261 -11.42 -21.20 12.34
C PRO A 261 -11.26 -19.99 11.40
N VAL A 262 -11.25 -18.81 12.00
CA VAL A 262 -10.99 -17.52 11.37
C VAL A 262 -9.90 -16.80 12.16
N THR A 263 -9.15 -15.90 11.53
CA THR A 263 -8.11 -15.11 12.21
C THR A 263 -8.69 -13.81 12.77
N GLU A 264 -7.96 -13.18 13.70
CA GLU A 264 -8.36 -11.84 14.19
C GLU A 264 -8.45 -10.81 13.05
N ASP A 265 -7.61 -10.94 12.02
CA ASP A 265 -7.68 -10.11 10.82
C ASP A 265 -8.99 -10.33 10.03
N ASP A 266 -9.46 -11.58 9.87
CA ASP A 266 -10.75 -11.83 9.23
C ASP A 266 -11.90 -11.18 10.00
N ILE A 267 -11.83 -11.27 11.33
CA ILE A 267 -12.85 -10.74 12.24
C ILE A 267 -12.87 -9.21 12.18
N LEU A 268 -11.70 -8.56 12.15
CA LEU A 268 -11.60 -7.12 12.02
C LEU A 268 -12.15 -6.62 10.67
N HIS A 269 -11.80 -7.29 9.56
CA HIS A 269 -12.34 -6.96 8.24
C HIS A 269 -13.85 -7.18 8.18
N ALA A 270 -14.34 -8.29 8.72
CA ALA A 270 -15.76 -8.59 8.79
C ALA A 270 -16.51 -7.55 9.60
N PHE A 271 -16.00 -7.20 10.79
CA PHE A 271 -16.61 -6.20 11.66
C PHE A 271 -16.69 -4.84 10.97
N TYR A 272 -15.59 -4.37 10.37
CA TYR A 272 -15.58 -3.12 9.64
C TYR A 272 -16.59 -3.12 8.48
N TRP A 273 -16.60 -4.17 7.66
CA TRP A 273 -17.51 -4.28 6.52
C TRP A 273 -18.98 -4.32 6.96
N GLN A 274 -19.30 -5.07 8.02
CA GLN A 274 -20.63 -5.12 8.60
C GLN A 274 -21.09 -3.77 9.13
N ARG A 275 -20.26 -3.07 9.91
CA ARG A 275 -20.62 -1.76 10.45
C ARG A 275 -20.83 -0.74 9.34
N LEU A 276 -19.97 -0.75 8.31
CA LEU A 276 -20.11 0.16 7.18
C LEU A 276 -21.37 -0.12 6.36
N CYS A 277 -21.69 -1.39 6.10
CA CYS A 277 -22.95 -1.77 5.44
C CYS A 277 -24.18 -1.38 6.28
N ALA A 278 -24.13 -1.59 7.60
CA ALA A 278 -25.23 -1.23 8.51
C ALA A 278 -25.50 0.28 8.53
N VAL A 279 -24.47 1.12 8.60
CA VAL A 279 -24.68 2.58 8.57
C VAL A 279 -25.17 3.07 7.21
N ARG A 280 -24.74 2.43 6.12
CA ARG A 280 -25.22 2.74 4.76
C ARG A 280 -26.70 2.38 4.57
N LEU A 281 -27.14 1.23 5.07
CA LEU A 281 -28.56 0.86 5.11
C LEU A 281 -29.39 1.86 5.92
N ALA A 282 -28.92 2.23 7.11
CA ALA A 282 -29.59 3.22 7.95
C ALA A 282 -29.71 4.60 7.30
N ARG A 283 -28.80 4.92 6.37
CA ARG A 283 -28.84 6.14 5.55
C ARG A 283 -29.71 6.03 4.30
N GLY A 284 -30.33 4.87 4.05
CA GLY A 284 -31.29 4.68 2.96
C GLY A 284 -30.75 4.01 1.70
N LEU A 285 -29.55 3.41 1.72
CA LEU A 285 -29.14 2.56 0.60
C LEU A 285 -30.05 1.32 0.51
N PRO A 286 -30.50 0.91 -0.69
CA PRO A 286 -31.33 -0.29 -0.88
C PRO A 286 -30.64 -1.58 -0.38
N PHE A 287 -31.42 -2.49 0.18
CA PHE A 287 -30.94 -3.76 0.77
C PHE A 287 -30.13 -4.61 -0.21
N ASP A 288 -30.54 -4.63 -1.48
CA ASP A 288 -29.97 -5.39 -2.59
C ASP A 288 -28.74 -4.72 -3.22
N THR A 289 -28.39 -3.50 -2.81
CA THR A 289 -27.18 -2.80 -3.27
C THR A 289 -25.96 -3.67 -3.01
N VAL A 290 -25.21 -4.01 -4.05
CA VAL A 290 -24.01 -4.83 -3.90
C VAL A 290 -22.86 -4.00 -3.34
N SER A 291 -22.21 -4.50 -2.28
CA SER A 291 -20.93 -4.00 -1.79
C SER A 291 -19.82 -5.02 -2.08
N LYS A 292 -18.65 -4.51 -2.47
CA LYS A 292 -17.44 -5.29 -2.68
C LYS A 292 -16.40 -5.00 -1.61
N ILE A 293 -15.78 -6.01 -1.02
CA ILE A 293 -14.52 -5.86 -0.28
C ILE A 293 -13.40 -6.62 -1.00
N SER A 294 -12.29 -5.92 -1.26
CA SER A 294 -11.11 -6.48 -1.90
C SER A 294 -9.98 -6.51 -0.88
N ARG A 295 -9.57 -7.70 -0.42
CA ARG A 295 -8.51 -7.88 0.57
C ARG A 295 -7.18 -8.17 -0.13
N ALA A 296 -6.15 -7.38 0.17
CA ALA A 296 -4.80 -7.63 -0.30
C ALA A 296 -4.22 -8.93 0.29
N ILE A 297 -3.52 -9.68 -0.55
CA ILE A 297 -2.82 -10.93 -0.25
C ILE A 297 -1.35 -10.71 -0.59
N ASP A 298 -0.47 -11.01 0.37
CA ASP A 298 0.95 -11.19 0.07
C ASP A 298 1.15 -12.55 -0.61
N GLY A 299 1.44 -12.52 -1.91
CA GLY A 299 1.58 -13.71 -2.75
C GLY A 299 2.86 -14.50 -2.50
N ARG A 300 3.82 -13.94 -1.74
CA ARG A 300 5.14 -14.57 -1.51
C ARG A 300 5.03 -15.97 -0.97
N MET A 301 4.25 -16.16 0.09
CA MET A 301 4.08 -17.47 0.75
C MET A 301 3.53 -18.53 -0.20
N ALA A 302 2.48 -18.19 -0.95
CA ALA A 302 1.86 -19.11 -1.91
C ALA A 302 2.79 -19.46 -3.08
N LEU A 303 3.71 -18.56 -3.45
CA LEU A 303 4.70 -18.77 -4.50
C LEU A 303 6.02 -19.38 -4.00
N GLY A 304 6.17 -19.62 -2.69
CA GLY A 304 7.45 -20.07 -2.12
C GLY A 304 8.57 -19.01 -2.18
N ILE A 305 8.21 -17.74 -2.31
CA ILE A 305 9.15 -16.61 -2.31
C ILE A 305 9.39 -16.19 -0.85
N PRO A 306 10.65 -15.94 -0.42
CA PRO A 306 10.94 -15.48 0.94
C PRO A 306 10.29 -14.14 1.27
N ALA A 307 9.87 -13.95 2.53
CA ALA A 307 9.26 -12.70 2.99
C ALA A 307 10.20 -11.47 2.85
N SER A 308 11.51 -11.70 2.83
CA SER A 308 12.54 -10.68 2.63
C SER A 308 12.70 -10.24 1.17
N TYR A 309 11.99 -10.86 0.22
CA TYR A 309 11.95 -10.39 -1.16
C TYR A 309 11.28 -9.00 -1.26
N MET A 310 11.97 -8.07 -1.93
CA MET A 310 11.61 -6.64 -1.94
C MET A 310 10.84 -6.19 -3.19
N GLY A 311 10.33 -7.10 -4.02
CA GLY A 311 9.48 -6.75 -5.16
C GLY A 311 7.99 -6.79 -4.84
N ALA A 312 7.17 -6.08 -5.62
CA ALA A 312 5.72 -6.15 -5.47
C ALA A 312 5.18 -7.57 -5.76
N GLN A 313 4.43 -8.16 -4.83
CA GLN A 313 3.80 -9.48 -4.94
C GLN A 313 2.38 -9.48 -4.37
N VAL A 314 1.57 -8.51 -4.78
CA VAL A 314 0.21 -8.36 -4.26
C VAL A 314 -0.81 -8.98 -5.21
N TYR A 315 -1.65 -9.84 -4.66
CA TYR A 315 -2.90 -10.29 -5.28
C TYR A 315 -4.08 -9.89 -4.39
N THR A 316 -5.33 -10.01 -4.85
CA THR A 316 -6.49 -9.67 -4.03
C THR A 316 -7.57 -10.73 -4.03
N ALA A 317 -8.14 -10.97 -2.84
CA ALA A 317 -9.38 -11.71 -2.68
C ALA A 317 -10.55 -10.73 -2.78
N ILE A 318 -11.51 -11.02 -3.66
CA ILE A 318 -12.68 -10.15 -3.84
C ILE A 318 -13.93 -10.87 -3.38
N THR A 319 -14.66 -10.25 -2.46
CA THR A 319 -15.98 -10.71 -2.00
C THR A 319 -17.03 -9.67 -2.36
N ARG A 320 -18.17 -10.11 -2.92
CA ARG A 320 -19.32 -9.26 -3.23
C ARG A 320 -20.56 -9.82 -2.57
N LEU A 321 -21.29 -9.00 -1.84
CA LEU A 321 -22.58 -9.35 -1.23
C LEU A 321 -23.50 -8.12 -1.20
N PRO A 322 -24.82 -8.29 -1.24
CA PRO A 322 -25.76 -7.23 -0.91
C PRO A 322 -25.48 -6.64 0.48
N ILE A 323 -25.53 -5.31 0.61
CA ILE A 323 -25.27 -4.63 1.90
C ILE A 323 -26.22 -5.11 2.99
N GLY A 324 -27.47 -5.40 2.63
CA GLY A 324 -28.49 -5.98 3.50
C GLY A 324 -28.05 -7.30 4.08
N GLN A 325 -27.57 -8.20 3.22
CA GLN A 325 -27.06 -9.51 3.63
C GLN A 325 -25.86 -9.35 4.58
N VAL A 326 -24.88 -8.52 4.24
CA VAL A 326 -23.69 -8.30 5.08
C VAL A 326 -24.08 -7.81 6.48
N ALA A 327 -25.02 -6.86 6.56
CA ALA A 327 -25.49 -6.30 7.82
C ALA A 327 -26.34 -7.28 8.65
N SER A 328 -27.02 -8.24 8.02
CA SER A 328 -27.85 -9.25 8.69
C SER A 328 -27.09 -10.49 9.16
N LEU A 329 -25.95 -10.82 8.53
CA LEU A 329 -25.12 -11.94 8.97
C LEU A 329 -24.56 -11.71 10.39
N THR A 330 -24.27 -12.80 11.11
CA THR A 330 -23.46 -12.67 12.33
C THR A 330 -22.02 -12.31 11.97
N LEU A 331 -21.28 -11.71 12.91
CA LEU A 331 -19.86 -11.39 12.71
C LEU A 331 -19.05 -12.63 12.29
N GLN A 332 -19.30 -13.76 12.96
CA GLN A 332 -18.72 -15.05 12.63
C GLN A 332 -19.00 -15.47 11.18
N GLN A 333 -20.25 -15.40 10.74
CA GLN A 333 -20.61 -15.80 9.37
C GLN A 333 -19.92 -14.93 8.33
N THR A 334 -19.86 -13.61 8.56
CA THR A 334 -19.14 -12.70 7.66
C THR A 334 -17.64 -13.01 7.64
N ALA A 335 -17.02 -13.23 8.80
CA ALA A 335 -15.61 -13.60 8.88
C ALA A 335 -15.33 -14.93 8.16
N GLN A 336 -16.21 -15.93 8.28
CA GLN A 336 -16.10 -17.22 7.58
C GLN A 336 -16.23 -17.07 6.07
N VAL A 337 -17.12 -16.19 5.58
CA VAL A 337 -17.19 -15.84 4.15
C VAL A 337 -15.86 -15.23 3.70
N LEU A 338 -15.37 -14.21 4.39
CA LEU A 338 -14.11 -13.54 4.01
C LEU A 338 -12.91 -14.50 4.06
N ARG A 339 -12.83 -15.39 5.04
CA ARG A 339 -11.78 -16.43 5.13
C ARG A 339 -11.85 -17.39 3.96
N ARG A 340 -13.04 -17.88 3.60
CA ARG A 340 -13.21 -18.78 2.45
C ARG A 340 -12.74 -18.13 1.15
N GLU A 341 -13.21 -16.92 0.85
CA GLU A 341 -12.82 -16.21 -0.37
C GLU A 341 -11.32 -15.90 -0.39
N PHE A 342 -10.75 -15.51 0.76
CA PHE A 342 -9.31 -15.30 0.90
C PHE A 342 -8.50 -16.56 0.61
N SER A 343 -8.86 -17.69 1.22
CA SER A 343 -8.14 -18.96 1.03
C SER A 343 -8.27 -19.50 -0.41
N GLN A 344 -9.42 -19.33 -1.07
CA GLN A 344 -9.61 -19.72 -2.48
C GLN A 344 -8.83 -18.83 -3.45
N ALA A 345 -8.56 -17.58 -3.08
CA ALA A 345 -7.72 -16.68 -3.86
C ALA A 345 -6.22 -16.90 -3.60
N ASN A 346 -5.83 -17.19 -2.36
CA ASN A 346 -4.42 -17.32 -1.95
C ASN A 346 -3.80 -18.67 -2.33
N THR A 347 -3.66 -18.92 -3.64
CA THR A 347 -3.00 -20.12 -4.18
C THR A 347 -1.96 -19.75 -5.22
N ALA A 348 -0.91 -20.57 -5.36
CA ALA A 348 0.10 -20.40 -6.38
C ALA A 348 -0.52 -20.28 -7.79
N TRP A 349 -1.49 -21.15 -8.11
CA TRP A 349 -2.16 -21.14 -9.41
C TRP A 349 -2.92 -19.85 -9.69
N ALA A 350 -3.64 -19.30 -8.71
CA ALA A 350 -4.37 -18.04 -8.89
C ALA A 350 -3.42 -16.85 -9.12
N ILE A 351 -2.33 -16.78 -8.35
CA ILE A 351 -1.34 -15.69 -8.44
C ILE A 351 -0.54 -15.80 -9.76
N ARG A 352 -0.11 -17.01 -10.15
CA ARG A 352 0.52 -17.28 -11.45
C ARG A 352 -0.42 -16.95 -12.62
N SER A 353 -1.71 -17.26 -12.49
CA SER A 353 -2.72 -16.88 -13.48
C SER A 353 -2.82 -15.36 -13.63
N LEU A 354 -2.79 -14.61 -12.53
CA LEU A 354 -2.77 -13.14 -12.58
C LEU A 354 -1.52 -12.63 -13.31
N ALA A 355 -0.32 -13.08 -12.91
CA ALA A 355 0.93 -12.67 -13.55
C ALA A 355 0.92 -12.98 -15.06
N THR A 356 0.39 -14.14 -15.44
CA THR A 356 0.25 -14.55 -16.85
C THR A 356 -0.69 -13.63 -17.63
N ILE A 357 -1.81 -13.21 -17.05
CA ILE A 357 -2.76 -12.29 -17.70
C ILE A 357 -2.13 -10.91 -17.86
N ILE A 358 -1.39 -10.42 -16.85
CA ILE A 358 -0.68 -9.14 -16.95
C ILE A 358 0.41 -9.19 -18.03
N ALA A 359 1.17 -10.29 -18.08
CA ALA A 359 2.23 -10.47 -19.08
C ALA A 359 1.66 -10.46 -20.51
N ARG A 360 0.52 -11.12 -20.72
CA ARG A 360 -0.17 -11.25 -22.02
C ARG A 360 -1.08 -10.08 -22.39
N GLU A 361 -1.32 -9.14 -21.48
CA GLU A 361 -2.17 -7.98 -21.74
C GLU A 361 -1.45 -7.02 -22.69
N PRO A 362 -1.94 -6.84 -23.94
CA PRO A 362 -1.27 -5.97 -24.90
C PRO A 362 -1.29 -4.51 -24.47
N ASP A 363 -2.34 -4.09 -23.76
CA ASP A 363 -2.48 -2.74 -23.24
C ASP A 363 -2.75 -2.74 -21.73
N ARG A 364 -1.66 -2.69 -20.96
CA ARG A 364 -1.71 -2.69 -19.49
C ARG A 364 -2.35 -1.43 -18.91
N SER A 365 -2.57 -0.37 -19.72
CA SER A 365 -3.31 0.82 -19.30
C SER A 365 -4.80 0.55 -19.03
N MET A 366 -5.30 -0.58 -19.56
CA MET A 366 -6.68 -1.03 -19.37
C MET A 366 -6.88 -1.86 -18.11
N LEU A 367 -5.81 -2.22 -17.40
CA LEU A 367 -5.90 -2.97 -16.16
C LEU A 367 -6.48 -2.09 -15.03
N MET A 368 -7.36 -2.69 -14.24
CA MET A 368 -8.01 -2.08 -13.10
C MET A 368 -7.63 -2.88 -11.85
N TYR A 369 -6.87 -2.25 -10.97
CA TYR A 369 -6.51 -2.86 -9.68
C TYR A 369 -7.79 -3.10 -8.88
N ASN A 370 -8.03 -4.35 -8.46
CA ASN A 370 -9.29 -4.82 -7.84
C ASN A 370 -10.54 -4.76 -8.74
N GLY A 371 -10.38 -4.55 -10.05
CA GLY A 371 -11.47 -4.43 -11.01
C GLY A 371 -12.27 -3.13 -10.87
N THR A 372 -13.47 -3.10 -11.45
CA THR A 372 -14.39 -1.95 -11.36
C THR A 372 -14.70 -1.59 -9.91
N HIS A 373 -14.76 -0.30 -9.60
CA HIS A 373 -14.95 0.19 -8.23
C HIS A 373 -16.13 1.17 -8.14
N ASN A 374 -16.95 1.00 -7.11
CA ASN A 374 -17.99 1.95 -6.73
C ASN A 374 -17.62 2.68 -5.43
N GLY A 375 -17.31 3.98 -5.53
CA GLY A 375 -16.88 4.80 -4.40
C GLY A 375 -17.90 4.96 -3.26
N ASN A 376 -19.15 4.52 -3.47
CA ASN A 376 -20.20 4.54 -2.45
C ASN A 376 -20.34 3.23 -1.67
N THR A 377 -19.83 2.12 -2.21
CA THR A 377 -20.13 0.77 -1.67
C THR A 377 -18.90 -0.09 -1.48
N ASP A 378 -17.83 0.16 -2.23
CA ASP A 378 -16.70 -0.76 -2.33
C ASP A 378 -15.57 -0.39 -1.38
N ILE A 379 -14.81 -1.40 -0.95
CA ILE A 379 -13.72 -1.30 0.01
C ILE A 379 -12.46 -1.94 -0.59
N GLY A 380 -11.35 -1.22 -0.53
CA GLY A 380 -10.01 -1.73 -0.79
C GLY A 380 -9.27 -1.90 0.54
N ALA A 381 -9.08 -3.15 0.96
CA ALA A 381 -8.55 -3.51 2.26
C ALA A 381 -7.10 -3.99 2.18
N THR A 382 -6.23 -3.46 3.03
CA THR A 382 -4.86 -3.96 3.22
C THR A 382 -4.54 -4.02 4.71
N SER A 383 -3.75 -5.02 5.11
CA SER A 383 -3.47 -5.27 6.52
C SER A 383 -2.04 -5.76 6.73
N SER A 384 -1.38 -5.23 7.75
CA SER A 384 -0.12 -5.76 8.27
C SER A 384 -0.28 -6.51 9.59
N LEU A 385 -1.51 -6.72 10.08
CA LEU A 385 -1.78 -7.29 11.41
C LEU A 385 -1.20 -8.71 11.61
N ASN A 386 -1.31 -9.57 10.59
CA ASN A 386 -0.82 -10.95 10.62
C ASN A 386 0.49 -11.15 9.86
N THR A 387 1.17 -10.06 9.52
CA THR A 387 2.48 -10.14 8.89
C THR A 387 3.53 -10.21 9.99
N ASN A 388 4.59 -11.02 9.82
CA ASN A 388 5.78 -10.96 10.70
C ASN A 388 6.57 -9.65 10.50
N GLN A 389 5.90 -8.58 10.06
CA GLN A 389 6.46 -7.26 9.76
C GLN A 389 6.21 -6.36 10.96
N THR A 390 7.16 -6.42 11.88
CA THR A 390 7.27 -5.47 12.98
C THR A 390 8.25 -4.38 12.60
N LEU A 391 7.97 -3.15 13.02
CA LEU A 391 8.96 -2.08 12.92
C LEU A 391 10.19 -2.43 13.77
N PRO A 392 11.39 -1.99 13.35
CA PRO A 392 12.59 -2.15 14.16
C PRO A 392 12.41 -1.52 15.55
N PRO A 393 12.88 -2.17 16.62
CA PRO A 393 12.73 -1.66 17.98
C PRO A 393 13.57 -0.40 18.23
N SER A 394 14.64 -0.19 17.45
CA SER A 394 15.51 0.99 17.49
C SER A 394 16.15 1.22 16.13
N TRP A 395 16.54 2.46 15.87
CA TRP A 395 17.13 2.95 14.61
C TRP A 395 18.53 3.52 14.85
N GLY A 396 19.28 2.90 15.77
CA GLY A 396 20.58 3.38 16.23
C GLY A 396 20.48 4.45 17.32
N HIS A 397 21.64 4.90 17.80
CA HIS A 397 21.74 5.80 18.96
C HIS A 397 21.24 7.22 18.70
N LEU A 398 21.26 7.69 17.45
CA LEU A 398 20.82 9.04 17.09
C LEU A 398 19.31 9.19 17.01
N LEU A 399 18.60 8.17 16.50
CA LEU A 399 17.15 8.22 16.31
C LEU A 399 16.37 7.49 17.41
N GLY A 400 16.95 6.45 18.00
CA GLY A 400 16.29 5.64 19.02
C GLY A 400 15.05 4.90 18.49
N PRO A 401 14.02 4.67 19.33
CA PRO A 401 12.83 3.94 18.93
C PRO A 401 11.90 4.80 18.06
N CYS A 402 11.29 4.16 17.06
CA CYS A 402 10.21 4.79 16.30
C CYS A 402 8.95 4.92 17.18
N ARG A 403 8.43 6.13 17.30
CA ARG A 403 7.26 6.45 18.15
C ARG A 403 5.93 6.25 17.45
N PHE A 404 5.88 6.42 16.13
CA PHE A 404 4.68 6.16 15.34
C PHE A 404 4.97 5.82 13.89
N PHE A 405 4.03 5.10 13.26
CA PHE A 405 4.01 4.81 11.83
C PHE A 405 2.67 5.21 11.21
N ARG A 406 2.69 6.15 10.26
CA ARG A 406 1.46 6.71 9.67
C ARG A 406 1.62 6.96 8.19
N ARG A 407 0.47 7.04 7.51
CA ARG A 407 0.37 7.71 6.21
C ARG A 407 0.20 9.21 6.45
N SER A 408 0.86 10.03 5.65
CA SER A 408 0.52 11.46 5.53
C SER A 408 -0.80 11.63 4.78
N ILE A 409 -1.45 12.78 4.97
CA ILE A 409 -2.63 13.12 4.18
C ILE A 409 -2.23 13.31 2.72
N SER A 410 -2.90 12.59 1.84
CA SER A 410 -2.70 12.65 0.39
C SER A 410 -4.04 12.74 -0.32
N ALA A 411 -4.04 12.70 -1.65
CA ALA A 411 -5.24 12.50 -2.43
C ALA A 411 -6.10 11.35 -1.86
N PRO A 412 -7.43 11.51 -1.81
CA PRO A 412 -8.32 10.54 -1.22
C PRO A 412 -8.40 9.26 -2.07
N ILE A 413 -8.60 8.13 -1.39
CA ILE A 413 -8.86 6.82 -2.02
C ILE A 413 -10.18 6.30 -1.45
N PRO A 414 -11.34 6.61 -2.06
CA PRO A 414 -12.63 6.15 -1.56
C PRO A 414 -12.66 4.65 -1.29
N GLY A 415 -13.12 4.26 -0.11
CA GLY A 415 -13.18 2.86 0.31
C GLY A 415 -11.86 2.27 0.81
N ALA A 416 -10.78 3.04 0.94
CA ALA A 416 -9.57 2.54 1.56
C ALA A 416 -9.81 2.12 3.01
N PHE A 417 -9.37 0.92 3.36
CA PHE A 417 -9.36 0.36 4.71
C PHE A 417 -7.99 -0.25 4.98
N VAL A 418 -7.20 0.40 5.83
CA VAL A 418 -5.81 0.02 6.10
C VAL A 418 -5.67 -0.32 7.57
N VAL A 419 -5.38 -1.59 7.86
CA VAL A 419 -5.05 -2.07 9.20
C VAL A 419 -3.53 -2.07 9.35
N GLN A 420 -3.01 -1.25 10.26
CA GLN A 420 -1.57 -1.14 10.49
C GLN A 420 -1.11 -2.03 11.64
N SER A 421 0.20 -2.27 11.72
CA SER A 421 0.82 -3.01 12.82
C SER A 421 0.55 -2.28 14.14
N ALA A 422 0.41 -3.05 15.21
CA ALA A 422 0.08 -2.49 16.52
C ALA A 422 1.16 -1.51 16.99
N GLU A 423 0.72 -0.40 17.58
CA GLU A 423 1.54 0.68 18.12
C GLU A 423 0.98 1.08 19.49
N GLY A 424 1.81 1.08 20.53
CA GLY A 424 1.40 1.52 21.87
C GLY A 424 0.19 0.76 22.44
N GLY A 425 0.07 -0.54 22.15
CA GLY A 425 -1.03 -1.39 22.62
C GLY A 425 -2.35 -1.25 21.87
N ALA A 426 -2.37 -0.52 20.74
CA ALA A 426 -3.54 -0.38 19.88
C ALA A 426 -3.18 -0.57 18.40
N ILE A 427 -4.17 -0.95 17.60
CA ILE A 427 -4.08 -1.08 16.15
C ILE A 427 -4.58 0.22 15.52
N PRO A 428 -3.73 0.97 14.81
CA PRO A 428 -4.17 2.07 13.98
C PRO A 428 -4.92 1.53 12.76
N ILE A 429 -6.12 2.07 12.52
CA ILE A 429 -6.99 1.74 11.40
C ILE A 429 -7.21 3.04 10.62
N LEU A 430 -6.69 3.11 9.40
CA LEU A 430 -6.89 4.25 8.51
C LEU A 430 -8.00 3.94 7.53
N VAL A 431 -8.99 4.83 7.43
CA VAL A 431 -10.06 4.74 6.44
C VAL A 431 -10.11 5.98 5.57
N CYS A 432 -10.57 5.84 4.33
CA CYS A 432 -10.99 6.97 3.50
C CYS A 432 -12.41 6.71 3.00
N LEU A 433 -13.37 7.48 3.52
CA LEU A 433 -14.80 7.25 3.29
C LEU A 433 -15.47 8.54 2.83
N PRO A 434 -16.56 8.45 2.03
CA PRO A 434 -17.45 9.59 1.83
C PRO A 434 -17.80 10.22 3.18
N GLN A 435 -17.79 11.56 3.26
CA GLN A 435 -17.94 12.27 4.53
C GLN A 435 -19.15 11.79 5.35
N ASP A 436 -20.27 11.50 4.69
CA ASP A 436 -21.49 11.06 5.39
C ASP A 436 -21.35 9.65 5.98
N ASP A 437 -20.69 8.72 5.27
CA ASP A 437 -20.37 7.38 5.78
C ASP A 437 -19.45 7.48 6.99
N LEU A 438 -18.43 8.35 6.89
CA LEU A 438 -17.49 8.57 7.97
C LEU A 438 -18.20 9.12 9.21
N GLN A 439 -19.08 10.12 9.06
CA GLN A 439 -19.82 10.69 10.18
C GLN A 439 -20.79 9.68 10.81
N ALA A 440 -21.43 8.84 10.00
CA ALA A 440 -22.29 7.78 10.50
C ALA A 440 -21.49 6.72 11.26
N LEU A 441 -20.34 6.28 10.73
CA LEU A 441 -19.45 5.34 11.40
C LEU A 441 -18.88 5.91 12.71
N LYS A 442 -18.54 7.21 12.76
CA LYS A 442 -18.11 7.90 13.99
C LYS A 442 -19.20 7.94 15.07
N LYS A 443 -20.48 7.81 14.70
CA LYS A 443 -21.64 7.79 15.62
C LYS A 443 -22.11 6.39 15.95
N ASP A 444 -21.72 5.39 15.15
CA ASP A 444 -22.14 4.00 15.30
C ASP A 444 -21.74 3.41 16.66
N SER A 445 -22.72 2.99 17.46
CA SER A 445 -22.50 2.56 18.84
C SER A 445 -21.65 1.30 18.93
N GLN A 446 -21.83 0.34 18.03
CA GLN A 446 -21.05 -0.90 18.01
C GLN A 446 -19.61 -0.63 17.59
N TRP A 447 -19.37 0.17 16.54
CA TRP A 447 -18.00 0.54 16.13
C TRP A 447 -17.24 1.26 17.24
N ARG A 448 -17.89 2.23 17.90
CA ARG A 448 -17.28 3.01 18.99
C ARG A 448 -17.03 2.21 20.27
N GLN A 449 -17.71 1.08 20.46
CA GLN A 449 -17.43 0.19 21.59
C GLN A 449 -16.02 -0.37 21.54
N TYR A 450 -15.48 -0.59 20.33
CA TYR A 450 -14.18 -1.22 20.13
C TYR A 450 -13.10 -0.25 19.66
N THR A 451 -13.47 0.93 19.16
CA THR A 451 -12.53 1.86 18.53
C THR A 451 -12.71 3.30 19.02
N ARG A 452 -11.62 4.07 18.96
CA ARG A 452 -11.61 5.51 19.22
C ARG A 452 -11.16 6.26 17.97
N CYS A 453 -11.94 7.25 17.54
CA CYS A 453 -11.56 8.17 16.48
C CYS A 453 -10.43 9.10 16.95
N ILE A 454 -9.37 9.26 16.15
CA ILE A 454 -8.22 10.13 16.46
C ILE A 454 -7.91 11.13 15.33
N GLY A 455 -8.88 11.37 14.44
CA GLY A 455 -8.86 12.36 13.36
C GLY A 455 -10.28 12.64 12.88
#